data_AF-A0A3Q3XCC5-F1
#
_entry.id   AF-A0A3Q3XCC5-F1
#
_cell.length_a   1.000
_cell.length_b   1.000
_cell.length_c   1.000
_cell.angle_alpha   90.00
_cell.angle_beta   90.00
_cell.angle_gamma   90.00
#
_symmetry.space_group_name_H-M   'P 1'
#
loop_
_entity.id
_entity.type
_entity.pdbx_description
1 polymer ?
#
loop_
_entity_poly.entity_id
_entity_poly.type
_entity_poly.pdbx_seq_one_letter_code
_entity_poly.pdbx_strand_id
1 'polypeptide(L)' 'MELKVWVDGVVRVVCGLSEDTSCQDVVIALAQAIQTGRYVLIQRLRDTERQLLATEKPLE' A
#
# COMPACT_ATOMS: atom_id res chain seq x y z
N MET A 1 -12.89 3.45 0.76
CA MET A 1 -11.81 4.18 1.48
C MET A 1 -10.72 4.54 0.48
N GLU A 2 -9.83 5.47 0.85
CA GLU A 2 -8.66 5.86 0.07
C GLU A 2 -7.38 5.67 0.89
N LEU A 3 -6.29 5.25 0.25
CA LEU A 3 -4.98 5.09 0.87
C LEU A 3 -3.95 5.94 0.14
N LYS A 4 -3.25 6.79 0.89
CA LYS A 4 -2.12 7.57 0.39
C LYS A 4 -0.84 6.77 0.57
N VAL A 5 -0.16 6.50 -0.52
CA VAL A 5 1.10 5.75 -0.54
C VAL A 5 2.20 6.59 -1.18
N TRP A 6 3.42 6.42 -0.71
CA TRP A 6 4.59 7.03 -1.33
C TRP A 6 5.25 6.03 -2.26
N VAL A 7 5.46 6.42 -3.52
CA VAL A 7 6.14 5.60 -4.54
C VAL A 7 7.16 6.48 -5.24
N ASP A 8 8.43 6.13 -5.17
CA ASP A 8 9.56 6.87 -5.77
C ASP A 8 9.55 8.38 -5.42
N GLY A 9 9.21 8.70 -4.16
CA GLY A 9 9.16 10.08 -3.66
C GLY A 9 7.91 10.87 -4.07
N VAL A 10 6.95 10.25 -4.76
CA VAL A 10 5.67 10.85 -5.15
C VAL A 10 4.52 10.23 -4.36
N VAL A 11 3.63 11.06 -3.83
CA VAL A 11 2.38 10.59 -3.20
C VAL A 11 1.41 10.15 -4.27
N ARG A 12 0.91 8.92 -4.17
CA ARG A 12 -0.16 8.36 -4.98
C ARG A 12 -1.34 8.00 -4.09
N VAL A 13 -2.53 8.03 -4.66
CA VAL A 13 -3.77 7.67 -3.97
C VAL A 13 -4.35 6.41 -4.60
N VAL A 14 -4.61 5.40 -3.77
CA VAL A 14 -5.34 4.20 -4.17
C VAL A 14 -6.77 4.33 -3.68
N CYS A 15 -7.72 4.44 -4.61
CA CYS A 15 -9.14 4.59 -4.32
C CYS A 15 -9.87 3.24 -4.38
N GLY A 16 -11.03 3.15 -3.75
CA GLY A 16 -11.91 1.97 -3.84
C GLY A 16 -11.54 0.83 -2.88
N LEU A 17 -10.75 1.11 -1.86
CA LEU A 17 -10.34 0.13 -0.85
C LEU A 17 -11.44 -0.11 0.19
N SER A 18 -11.44 -1.31 0.76
CA SER A 18 -12.27 -1.73 1.89
C SER A 18 -11.41 -2.24 3.06
N GLU A 19 -11.99 -2.40 4.24
CA GLU A 19 -11.32 -3.02 5.40
C GLU A 19 -10.91 -4.48 5.16
N ASP A 20 -11.46 -5.12 4.13
CA ASP A 20 -11.07 -6.47 3.70
C ASP A 20 -9.97 -6.49 2.65
N THR A 21 -9.58 -5.32 2.14
CA THR A 21 -8.52 -5.24 1.14
C THR A 21 -7.17 -5.53 1.79
N SER A 22 -6.45 -6.51 1.26
CA SER A 22 -5.13 -6.87 1.77
C SER A 22 -4.03 -5.94 1.25
N CYS A 23 -2.90 -5.91 1.94
CA CYS A 23 -1.69 -5.22 1.46
C CYS A 23 -1.26 -5.75 0.09
N GLN A 24 -1.44 -7.06 -0.17
CA GLN A 24 -1.18 -7.65 -1.47
C GLN A 24 -2.06 -7.05 -2.57
N ASP A 25 -3.37 -6.89 -2.33
CA ASP A 25 -4.29 -6.31 -3.32
C ASP A 25 -3.89 -4.87 -3.67
N VAL A 26 -3.53 -4.08 -2.65
CA VAL A 26 -3.04 -2.71 -2.84
C VAL A 26 -1.75 -2.69 -3.66
N VAL A 27 -0.79 -3.56 -3.33
CA VAL A 27 0.47 -3.68 -4.07
C VAL A 27 0.23 -4.08 -5.53
N ILE A 28 -0.67 -5.03 -5.78
CA ILE A 28 -1.01 -5.49 -7.14
C ILE A 28 -1.64 -4.33 -7.92
N ALA A 29 -2.63 -3.65 -7.34
CA ALA A 29 -3.30 -2.52 -7.98
C ALA A 29 -2.31 -1.39 -8.31
N LEU A 30 -1.40 -1.07 -7.39
CA LEU A 30 -0.33 -0.11 -7.63
C LEU A 30 0.60 -0.56 -8.75
N ALA A 31 1.12 -1.79 -8.68
CA ALA A 31 2.03 -2.33 -9.68
C ALA A 31 1.41 -2.36 -11.10
N GLN A 32 0.12 -2.63 -11.21
CA GLN A 32 -0.61 -2.58 -12.49
C GLN A 32 -0.76 -1.15 -13.03
N ALA A 33 -0.91 -0.16 -12.15
CA ALA A 33 -1.11 1.24 -12.54
C ALA A 33 0.20 1.99 -12.85
N ILE A 34 1.33 1.55 -12.29
CA ILE A 34 2.64 2.17 -12.51
C ILE A 34 3.55 1.30 -13.36
N GLN A 35 4.16 0.28 -12.75
CA GLN A 35 5.08 -0.64 -13.37
C GLN A 35 4.99 -1.97 -12.62
N THR A 36 4.92 -3.08 -13.35
CA THR A 36 4.87 -4.40 -12.74
C THR A 36 6.20 -4.71 -12.06
N GLY A 37 6.13 -5.22 -10.83
CA GLY A 37 7.31 -5.52 -10.02
C GLY A 37 6.94 -6.12 -8.67
N ARG A 38 7.96 -6.40 -7.85
CA ARG A 38 7.76 -6.79 -6.45
C ARG A 38 7.85 -5.53 -5.59
N TYR A 39 6.76 -5.21 -4.90
CA TYR A 39 6.68 -4.11 -3.97
C TYR A 39 6.36 -4.61 -2.57
N VAL A 40 6.75 -3.82 -1.59
CA VAL A 40 6.40 -4.02 -0.18
C VAL A 40 5.76 -2.75 0.33
N LEU A 41 4.73 -2.88 1.17
CA LEU A 41 4.14 -1.74 1.85
C LEU A 41 4.88 -1.53 3.18
N ILE A 42 5.26 -0.28 3.42
CA ILE A 42 5.89 0.14 4.66
C ILE A 42 4.96 1.15 5.31
N GLN A 43 4.49 0.82 6.51
CA GLN A 43 3.75 1.75 7.35
C GLN A 43 4.74 2.54 8.19
N ARG A 44 4.67 3.87 8.08
CA ARG A 44 5.44 4.79 8.91
C ARG A 44 4.53 5.45 9.94
N LEU A 45 4.79 5.17 11.22
CA LEU A 45 4.08 5.72 12.37
C LEU A 45 5.08 6.50 13.22
N ARG A 46 4.98 7.84 13.18
CA ARG A 46 5.91 8.76 13.85
C ARG A 46 7.37 8.44 13.44
N ASP A 47 8.13 7.83 14.33
CA ASP A 47 9.54 7.49 14.16
C ASP A 47 9.77 5.99 13.89
N THR A 48 8.71 5.20 13.76
CA THR A 48 8.80 3.76 13.49
C THR A 48 8.33 3.45 12.08
N GLU A 49 9.11 2.66 11.36
CA GLU A 49 8.75 2.07 10.08
C GLU A 49 8.59 0.56 10.25
N ARG A 50 7.48 0.02 9.77
CA ARG A 50 7.18 -1.42 9.79
C ARG A 50 6.77 -1.88 8.41
N GLN A 51 7.39 -2.95 7.94
CA GLN A 51 6.94 -3.64 6.73
C GLN A 51 5.65 -4.39 7.04
N LEU A 52 4.63 -4.17 6.21
CA LEU A 52 3.38 -4.92 6.28
C LEU A 52 3.51 -6.20 5.46
N LEU A 53 3.00 -7.29 6.02
CA LEU A 53 2.88 -8.58 5.35
C LEU A 53 1.78 -8.51 4.29
N ALA A 54 1.91 -9.35 3.27
CA ALA A 54 0.95 -9.45 2.17
C ALA A 54 -0.50 -9.70 2.65
N THR A 55 -0.66 -10.46 3.74
CA THR A 55 -1.96 -10.83 4.32
C THR A 55 -2.53 -9.80 5.29
N GLU A 56 -1.76 -8.79 5.69
CA GLU A 56 -2.24 -7.74 6.59
C GLU A 56 -3.16 -6.78 5.85
N LYS A 57 -4.05 -6.11 6.59
CA LYS A 57 -4.98 -5.12 6.08
C LYS A 57 -4.41 -3.72 6.37
N PRO A 58 -4.15 -2.88 5.35
CA PRO A 58 -3.50 -1.58 5.57
C PRO A 58 -4.43 -0.52 6.16
N LEU A 59 -5.73 -0.83 6.28
CA LEU A 59 -6.77 0.05 6.82
C LEU A 59 -7.26 -0.36 8.22
N GLU A 60 -6.75 -1.47 8.74
CA GLU A 60 -6.96 -1.92 10.12
C GLU A 60 -5.95 -1.23 11.07
#